data_AF-A0A1G5RGJ6-F1
#
_entry.id   AF-A0A1G5RGJ6-F1
#
_cell.length_a   1.000
_cell.length_b   1.000
_cell.length_c   1.000
_cell.angle_alpha   90.00
_cell.angle_beta   90.00
_cell.angle_gamma   90.00
#
_symmetry.space_group_name_H-M   'P 1'
#
loop_
_entity.id
_entity.type
_entity.pdbx_description
1 polymer ?
#
loop_
_entity_poly.entity_id
_entity_poly.type
_entity_poly.pdbx_seq_one_letter_code
_entity_poly.pdbx_strand_id
1 'polypeptide(L)'
;MKYFAILTNLGAAKLANAAALGTKVDITHMAVGDGGGKLPSPDVNQTKLVNEKRRAAINTLSVDPVNTNQIIAEQIIPESEGGWWMREIGLLDSEGNLIAVANCPETYKPQLQEGSGRTQTVRMILIVSNTDSVTLKIDPSVVLATRDYVDSSIQKHEKSRNHPDATLTEKGFTKLNSAINSNDETTAATPKAVKAAYDNANSKLAKNQNGADIPDKNAFVKNLGL
;
A
#
# COMPACT_ATOMS: atom_id res chain seq x y z
N MET A 1 12.62 13.17 29.80
CA MET A 1 12.73 12.05 28.83
C MET A 1 14.19 11.94 28.40
N LYS A 2 14.78 10.74 28.37
CA LYS A 2 16.21 10.56 28.03
C LYS A 2 16.46 10.56 26.51
N TYR A 3 15.50 10.06 25.74
CA TYR A 3 15.51 10.05 24.27
C TYR A 3 14.20 10.62 23.76
N PHE A 4 14.27 11.48 22.76
CA PHE A 4 13.12 12.16 22.20
C PHE A 4 13.43 12.68 20.78
N ALA A 5 12.36 12.86 20.02
CA ALA A 5 12.39 13.50 18.70
C ALA A 5 11.75 14.88 18.80
N ILE A 6 12.32 15.86 18.11
CA ILE A 6 11.77 17.20 17.97
C ILE A 6 11.72 17.59 16.50
N LEU A 7 10.80 18.49 16.20
CA LEU A 7 10.74 19.21 14.95
C LEU A 7 11.73 20.38 14.99
N THR A 8 12.48 20.60 13.92
CA THR A 8 13.31 21.81 13.81
C THR A 8 12.42 23.01 13.50
N ASN A 9 12.91 24.23 13.74
CA ASN A 9 12.21 25.46 13.36
C ASN A 9 11.92 25.50 11.85
N LEU A 10 12.86 24.99 11.04
CA LEU A 10 12.68 24.88 9.60
C LEU A 10 11.61 23.86 9.23
N GLY A 11 11.60 22.68 9.87
CA GLY A 11 10.57 21.67 9.69
C GLY A 11 9.19 22.16 10.11
N ALA A 12 9.09 22.86 11.24
CA ALA A 12 7.87 23.50 11.72
C ALA A 12 7.33 24.51 10.72
N ALA A 13 8.19 25.40 10.20
CA ALA A 13 7.80 26.38 9.21
C ALA A 13 7.34 25.71 7.90
N LYS A 14 8.04 24.68 7.42
CA LYS A 14 7.66 23.96 6.20
C LYS A 14 6.32 23.23 6.35
N LEU A 15 6.10 22.53 7.47
CA LEU A 15 4.83 21.85 7.73
C LEU A 15 3.67 22.82 7.91
N ALA A 16 3.89 23.96 8.57
CA ALA A 16 2.89 25.01 8.72
C ALA A 16 2.54 25.66 7.37
N ASN A 17 3.54 25.95 6.53
CA ASN A 17 3.33 26.48 5.19
C ASN A 17 2.59 25.48 4.29
N ALA A 18 2.95 24.19 4.38
CA ALA A 18 2.27 23.13 3.65
C ALA A 18 0.79 23.02 4.06
N ALA A 19 0.50 23.08 5.36
CA ALA A 19 -0.87 23.13 5.87
C ALA A 19 -1.65 24.36 5.34
N ALA A 20 -1.01 25.54 5.31
CA ALA A 20 -1.65 26.78 4.86
C ALA A 20 -1.90 26.82 3.34
N LEU A 21 -0.99 26.27 2.55
CA LEU A 21 -1.06 26.27 1.08
C LEU A 21 -1.78 25.04 0.51
N GLY A 22 -2.13 24.05 1.34
CA GLY A 22 -2.66 22.76 0.89
C GLY A 22 -1.64 21.92 0.12
N THR A 23 -0.34 22.17 0.33
CA THR A 23 0.76 21.37 -0.24
C THR A 23 1.25 20.34 0.77
N LYS A 24 2.16 19.45 0.35
CA LYS A 24 2.74 18.42 1.22
C LYS A 24 4.25 18.53 1.25
N VAL A 25 4.84 18.22 2.40
CA VAL A 25 6.29 18.10 2.57
C VAL A 25 6.70 16.65 2.32
N ASP A 26 7.58 16.47 1.34
CA ASP A 26 8.16 15.17 1.01
C ASP A 26 9.36 14.88 1.89
N ILE A 27 9.19 14.06 2.93
CA ILE A 27 10.32 13.55 3.72
C ILE A 27 10.90 12.35 2.97
N THR A 28 12.10 12.50 2.43
CA THR A 28 12.67 11.55 1.47
C THR A 28 13.83 10.74 2.06
N HIS A 29 14.60 11.33 2.97
CA HIS A 29 15.82 10.73 3.49
C HIS A 29 15.83 10.69 5.01
N MET A 30 16.44 9.64 5.56
CA MET A 30 16.82 9.55 6.95
C MET A 30 18.34 9.51 7.02
N ALA A 31 18.87 10.36 7.90
CA ALA A 31 20.28 10.41 8.23
C ALA A 31 20.49 9.86 9.64
N VAL A 32 21.60 9.17 9.83
CA VAL A 32 22.03 8.65 11.14
C VAL A 32 23.45 9.10 11.38
N GLY A 33 23.70 9.57 12.60
CA GLY A 33 24.98 10.11 13.02
C GLY A 33 25.46 9.52 14.34
N ASP A 34 26.75 9.74 14.61
CA ASP A 34 27.42 9.30 15.84
C ASP A 34 27.51 10.40 16.91
N GLY A 35 26.94 11.59 16.66
CA GLY A 35 26.92 12.69 17.62
C GLY A 35 28.29 13.28 17.96
N GLY A 36 29.33 12.99 17.17
CA GLY A 36 30.72 13.39 17.47
C GLY A 36 31.32 12.62 18.64
N GLY A 37 30.84 11.39 18.90
CA GLY A 37 31.34 10.54 19.99
C GLY A 37 30.64 10.75 21.34
N LYS A 38 29.64 11.64 21.42
CA LYS A 38 28.82 11.86 22.61
C LYS A 38 27.34 11.85 22.23
N LEU A 39 26.46 11.53 23.17
CA LEU A 39 25.02 11.60 22.95
C LEU A 39 24.60 13.07 22.79
N PRO A 40 24.16 13.52 21.60
CA PRO A 40 23.75 14.90 21.40
C PRO A 40 22.36 15.12 21.99
N SER A 41 22.10 16.36 22.44
CA SER A 41 20.73 16.80 22.74
C SER A 41 20.14 17.40 21.47
N PRO A 42 18.98 16.92 21.00
CA PRO A 42 18.26 17.54 19.90
C PRO A 42 17.96 19.02 20.21
N ASP A 43 18.23 19.91 19.25
CA ASP A 43 17.93 21.34 19.29
C ASP A 43 17.09 21.75 18.07
N VAL A 44 16.04 22.54 18.32
CA VAL A 44 15.11 23.05 17.29
C VAL A 44 15.81 23.90 16.24
N ASN A 45 16.96 24.50 16.55
CA ASN A 45 17.73 25.32 15.61
C ASN A 45 18.71 24.51 14.74
N GLN A 46 18.76 23.18 14.91
CA GLN A 46 19.63 22.34 14.08
C GLN A 46 19.20 22.37 12.62
N THR A 47 20.17 22.63 11.75
CA THR A 47 20.02 22.53 10.29
C THR A 47 20.69 21.28 9.72
N LYS A 48 21.52 20.61 10.53
CA LYS A 48 22.23 19.36 10.22
C LYS A 48 22.49 18.56 11.48
N LEU A 49 22.78 17.27 11.32
CA LEU A 49 23.29 16.41 12.39
C LEU A 49 24.67 16.86 12.85
N VAL A 50 25.03 16.56 14.10
CA VAL A 50 26.33 16.92 14.68
C VAL A 50 27.47 16.23 13.93
N ASN A 51 27.31 14.94 13.64
CA ASN A 51 28.23 14.16 12.82
C ASN A 51 27.49 13.05 12.07
N GLU A 52 27.02 13.38 10.87
CA GLU A 52 26.35 12.45 9.98
C GLU A 52 27.30 11.34 9.50
N LYS A 53 26.87 10.08 9.63
CA LYS A 53 27.62 8.90 9.16
C LYS A 53 26.99 8.25 7.95
N ARG A 54 25.66 8.30 7.86
CA ARG A 54 24.89 7.71 6.79
C ARG A 54 23.69 8.58 6.48
N ARG A 55 23.39 8.69 5.20
CA ARG A 55 22.12 9.22 4.68
C ARG A 55 21.62 8.28 3.61
N ALA A 56 20.38 7.85 3.71
CA ALA A 56 19.74 7.10 2.63
C ALA A 56 18.24 7.41 2.58
N ALA A 57 17.60 6.94 1.51
CA ALA A 57 16.17 7.06 1.37
C ALA A 57 15.44 6.34 2.52
N ILE A 58 14.31 6.91 2.94
CA ILE A 58 13.38 6.28 3.89
C ILE A 58 12.71 5.10 3.19
N ASN A 59 12.55 4.01 3.93
CA ASN A 59 11.89 2.80 3.45
C ASN A 59 10.38 2.89 3.65
N THR A 60 9.94 3.31 4.83
CA THR A 60 8.54 3.48 5.20
C THR A 60 8.33 4.79 5.94
N LEU A 61 7.31 5.53 5.55
CA LEU A 61 6.79 6.71 6.23
C LEU A 61 5.27 6.56 6.34
N SER A 62 4.78 6.34 7.56
CA SER A 62 3.37 6.10 7.85
C SER A 62 2.89 6.92 9.04
N VAL A 63 1.57 7.07 9.16
CA VAL A 63 0.94 7.64 10.35
C VAL A 63 0.69 6.50 11.35
N ASP A 64 0.91 6.76 12.64
CA ASP A 64 0.59 5.81 13.71
C ASP A 64 -0.94 5.55 13.73
N PRO A 65 -1.39 4.28 13.66
CA PRO A 65 -2.81 3.93 13.63
C PRO A 65 -3.54 4.27 14.94
N VAL A 66 -2.83 4.40 16.06
CA VAL A 66 -3.39 4.77 17.37
C VAL A 66 -3.33 6.28 17.58
N ASN A 67 -2.25 6.92 17.13
CA ASN A 67 -2.02 8.35 17.31
C ASN A 67 -1.88 9.06 15.95
N THR A 68 -2.98 9.60 15.42
CA THR A 68 -3.00 10.23 14.09
C THR A 68 -2.11 11.46 13.93
N ASN A 69 -1.57 11.99 15.04
CA ASN A 69 -0.60 13.09 15.07
C ASN A 69 0.86 12.61 15.09
N GLN A 70 1.11 11.31 14.99
CA GLN A 70 2.46 10.74 14.98
C GLN A 70 2.79 10.16 13.61
N ILE A 71 3.98 10.50 13.13
CA ILE A 71 4.56 9.96 11.92
C ILE A 71 5.69 9.03 12.32
N ILE A 72 5.68 7.84 11.74
CA ILE A 72 6.70 6.81 11.91
C ILE A 72 7.51 6.78 10.64
N ALA A 73 8.77 7.18 10.73
CA ALA A 73 9.75 7.03 9.66
C ALA A 73 10.66 5.85 9.99
N GLU A 74 10.87 4.94 9.04
CA GLU A 74 11.81 3.84 9.19
C GLU A 74 12.81 3.77 8.05
N GLN A 75 14.03 3.41 8.43
CA GLN A 75 15.13 3.14 7.53
C GLN A 75 15.82 1.85 7.95
N ILE A 76 16.18 1.02 6.98
CA ILE A 76 16.98 -0.19 7.19
C ILE A 76 18.44 0.12 6.82
N ILE A 77 19.33 -0.20 7.75
CA ILE A 77 20.77 -0.15 7.55
C ILE A 77 21.24 -1.59 7.26
N PRO A 78 21.71 -1.88 6.03
CA PRO A 78 22.17 -3.21 5.67
C PRO A 78 23.45 -3.59 6.43
N GLU A 79 23.84 -4.86 6.36
CA GLU A 79 25.07 -5.37 6.99
C GLU A 79 26.36 -4.83 6.35
N SER A 80 26.29 -4.35 5.10
CA SER A 80 27.40 -3.75 4.37
C SER A 80 27.77 -2.35 4.87
N GLU A 81 26.93 -1.73 5.69
CA GLU A 81 27.13 -0.38 6.19
C GLU A 81 27.13 -0.36 7.73
N GLY A 82 28.20 0.14 8.32
CA GLY A 82 28.40 0.12 9.77
C GLY A 82 29.81 0.57 10.14
N GLY A 83 30.30 0.10 11.28
CA GLY A 83 31.59 0.51 11.84
C GLY A 83 31.51 1.79 12.68
N TRP A 84 30.29 2.19 13.10
CA TRP A 84 30.06 3.42 13.84
C TRP A 84 28.92 3.27 14.86
N TRP A 85 28.92 4.18 15.82
CA TRP A 85 27.91 4.26 16.87
C TRP A 85 26.76 5.13 16.39
N MET A 86 25.53 4.68 16.58
CA MET A 86 24.33 5.47 16.34
C MET A 86 23.98 6.24 17.61
N ARG A 87 23.81 7.56 17.49
CA ARG A 87 23.43 8.45 18.60
C ARG A 87 22.40 9.51 18.22
N GLU A 88 22.34 9.88 16.95
CA GLU A 88 21.39 10.85 16.42
C GLU A 88 20.77 10.37 15.11
N ILE A 89 19.54 10.79 14.89
CA ILE A 89 18.74 10.49 13.70
C ILE A 89 18.14 11.80 13.20
N GLY A 90 18.14 12.01 11.89
CA GLY A 90 17.57 13.19 11.24
C GLY A 90 16.65 12.79 10.10
N LEU A 91 15.51 13.48 9.97
CA LEU A 91 14.62 13.35 8.82
C LEU A 91 14.82 14.54 7.90
N LEU A 92 15.00 14.28 6.61
CA LEU A 92 15.27 15.30 5.62
C LEU A 92 14.26 15.28 4.48
N ASP A 93 13.96 16.47 3.97
CA ASP A 93 13.10 16.62 2.79
C ASP A 93 13.85 16.40 1.46
N SER A 94 13.14 16.50 0.34
CA SER A 94 13.69 16.40 -1.02
C SER A 94 14.77 17.43 -1.35
N GLU A 95 14.79 18.56 -0.65
CA GLU A 95 15.78 19.62 -0.80
C GLU A 95 16.99 19.43 0.15
N GLY A 96 16.95 18.40 1.00
CA GLY A 96 18.01 18.10 1.97
C GLY A 96 17.92 18.92 3.26
N ASN A 97 16.82 19.62 3.51
CA ASN A 97 16.60 20.37 4.75
C ASN A 97 16.25 19.42 5.90
N LEU A 98 16.84 19.66 7.07
CA LEU A 98 16.54 18.89 8.28
C LEU A 98 15.17 19.29 8.86
N ILE A 99 14.19 18.40 8.73
CA ILE A 99 12.81 18.60 9.20
C ILE A 99 12.68 18.25 10.68
N ALA A 100 13.31 17.17 11.09
CA ALA A 100 13.26 16.70 12.46
C ALA A 100 14.58 16.04 12.87
N VAL A 101 14.85 16.09 14.17
CA VAL A 101 16.04 15.50 14.78
C VAL A 101 15.67 14.75 16.04
N ALA A 102 16.30 13.61 16.27
CA ALA A 102 16.13 12.79 17.45
C ALA A 102 17.48 12.29 17.96
N ASN A 103 17.55 12.06 19.27
CA ASN A 103 18.63 11.28 19.86
C ASN A 103 18.17 9.83 20.08
N CYS A 104 19.11 8.90 20.02
CA CYS A 104 18.85 7.48 20.27
C CYS A 104 19.85 6.88 21.25
N PRO A 105 19.51 5.77 21.93
CA PRO A 105 20.47 5.06 22.78
C PRO A 105 21.71 4.68 21.99
N GLU A 106 22.88 4.86 22.59
CA GLU A 106 24.15 4.52 21.96
C GLU A 106 24.15 3.05 21.53
N THR A 107 24.12 2.83 20.23
CA THR A 107 24.02 1.49 19.65
C THR A 107 25.11 1.33 18.60
N TYR A 108 25.99 0.36 18.79
CA TYR A 108 27.01 0.06 17.80
C TYR A 108 26.43 -0.76 16.64
N LYS A 109 26.65 -0.28 15.42
CA LYS A 109 26.24 -0.97 14.19
C LYS A 109 27.48 -1.62 13.55
N PRO A 110 27.73 -2.93 13.77
CA PRO A 110 28.86 -3.60 13.17
C PRO A 110 28.67 -3.78 11.66
N GLN A 111 29.81 -3.89 10.96
CA GLN A 111 29.90 -4.23 9.54
C GLN A 111 30.38 -5.67 9.36
N LEU A 112 30.06 -6.29 8.23
CA LEU A 112 30.42 -7.70 7.96
C LEU A 112 31.93 -7.99 8.10
N GLN A 113 32.79 -7.02 7.78
CA GLN A 113 34.25 -7.12 7.88
C GLN A 113 34.74 -7.30 9.33
N GLU A 114 33.93 -6.94 10.32
CA GLU A 114 34.22 -7.12 11.75
C GLU A 114 33.79 -8.52 12.24
N GLY A 115 33.40 -9.42 11.33
CA GLY A 115 32.97 -10.78 11.65
C GLY A 115 31.52 -10.88 12.15
N SER A 116 30.77 -9.77 12.14
CA SER A 116 29.36 -9.72 12.54
C SER A 116 28.58 -8.74 11.67
N GLY A 117 28.07 -9.23 10.54
CA GLY A 117 27.10 -8.49 9.73
C GLY A 117 25.76 -8.42 10.45
N ARG A 118 25.27 -7.22 10.75
CA ARG A 118 23.95 -7.02 11.35
C ARG A 118 23.12 -6.13 10.44
N THR A 119 21.91 -6.53 10.11
CA THR A 119 20.92 -5.59 9.54
C THR A 119 20.19 -4.91 10.70
N GLN A 120 20.06 -3.59 10.65
CA GLN A 120 19.44 -2.81 11.72
C GLN A 120 18.38 -1.86 11.18
N THR A 121 17.16 -1.98 11.70
CA THR A 121 16.08 -1.04 11.41
C THR A 121 16.14 0.11 12.41
N VAL A 122 16.20 1.33 11.88
CA VAL A 122 16.11 2.58 12.63
C VAL A 122 14.70 3.13 12.44
N ARG A 123 14.01 3.37 13.55
CA ARG A 123 12.65 3.91 13.58
C ARG A 123 12.66 5.22 14.35
N MET A 124 12.18 6.29 13.72
CA MET A 124 11.97 7.59 14.34
C MET A 124 10.47 7.89 14.37
N ILE A 125 9.96 8.17 15.57
CA ILE A 125 8.58 8.58 15.78
C ILE A 125 8.59 10.09 16.03
N LEU A 126 7.85 10.82 15.21
CA LEU A 126 7.76 12.28 15.26
C LEU A 126 6.31 12.70 15.48
N ILE A 127 6.08 13.57 16.46
CA ILE A 127 4.77 14.20 16.66
C ILE A 127 4.70 15.45 15.77
N VAL A 128 3.64 15.57 14.96
CA VAL A 128 3.37 16.73 14.11
C VAL A 128 1.97 17.29 14.41
N SER A 129 1.78 18.58 14.16
CA SER A 129 0.48 19.24 14.36
C SER A 129 -0.58 18.81 13.34
N ASN A 130 -0.16 18.42 12.14
CA ASN A 130 -1.03 17.88 11.10
C ASN A 130 -0.26 16.88 10.22
N THR A 131 -0.76 15.65 10.10
CA THR A 131 -0.16 14.60 9.27
C THR A 131 -0.54 14.70 7.79
N ASP A 132 -1.61 15.43 7.43
CA ASP A 132 -2.02 15.65 6.03
C ASP A 132 -0.99 16.45 5.24
N SER A 133 -0.23 17.30 5.93
CA SER A 133 0.86 18.11 5.38
C SER A 133 2.12 17.31 5.04
N VAL A 134 2.13 16.00 5.27
CA VAL A 134 3.27 15.12 4.99
C VAL A 134 2.90 14.10 3.92
N THR A 135 3.76 13.95 2.92
CA THR A 135 3.60 12.90 1.92
C THR A 135 4.07 11.57 2.49
N LEU A 136 3.13 10.66 2.74
CA LEU A 136 3.44 9.29 3.14
C LEU A 136 4.11 8.55 1.97
N LYS A 137 5.25 7.93 2.25
CA LYS A 137 6.04 7.19 1.27
C LYS A 137 6.21 5.76 1.75
N ILE A 138 5.90 4.81 0.88
CA ILE A 138 6.25 3.40 1.05
C ILE A 138 7.03 3.03 -0.20
N ASP A 139 8.33 2.74 -0.05
CA ASP A 139 9.15 2.21 -1.14
C ASP A 139 9.32 0.70 -0.94
N PRO A 140 8.49 -0.13 -1.58
CA PRO A 140 8.57 -1.58 -1.42
C PRO A 140 9.74 -2.21 -2.18
N SER A 141 10.52 -1.45 -2.96
CA SER A 141 11.52 -1.99 -3.89
C SER A 141 12.95 -2.04 -3.32
N VAL A 142 13.24 -1.27 -2.28
CA VAL A 142 14.59 -1.16 -1.65
C VAL A 142 14.66 -1.90 -0.30
N VAL A 143 13.60 -2.61 0.06
CA VAL A 143 13.40 -3.18 1.39
C VAL A 143 13.33 -4.70 1.28
N LEU A 144 14.18 -5.40 2.04
CA LEU A 144 13.78 -6.69 2.60
C LEU A 144 12.46 -6.47 3.35
N ALA A 145 11.34 -6.72 2.68
CA ALA A 145 10.00 -6.45 3.19
C ALA A 145 9.88 -6.99 4.62
N THR A 146 9.56 -6.11 5.58
CA THR A 146 9.26 -6.56 6.94
C THR A 146 8.06 -7.51 6.86
N ARG A 147 8.04 -8.58 7.67
CA ARG A 147 6.93 -9.54 7.67
C ARG A 147 5.58 -8.84 7.80
N ASP A 148 5.49 -7.83 8.66
CA ASP A 148 4.27 -7.02 8.84
C ASP A 148 3.84 -6.28 7.57
N TYR A 149 4.79 -5.77 6.77
CA TYR A 149 4.47 -5.14 5.48
C TYR A 149 3.95 -6.17 4.48
N VAL A 150 4.55 -7.35 4.42
CA VAL A 150 4.10 -8.45 3.57
C VAL A 150 2.71 -8.92 4.00
N ASP A 151 2.51 -9.18 5.28
CA ASP A 151 1.25 -9.67 5.84
C ASP A 151 0.11 -8.66 5.61
N SER A 152 0.35 -7.38 5.86
CA SER A 152 -0.65 -6.32 5.61
C SER A 152 -0.95 -6.13 4.12
N SER A 153 0.05 -6.28 3.25
CA SER A 153 -0.13 -6.19 1.79
C SER A 153 -0.92 -7.39 1.26
N ILE A 154 -0.62 -8.60 1.73
CA ILE A 154 -1.36 -9.82 1.40
C ILE A 154 -2.80 -9.69 1.88
N GLN A 155 -3.03 -9.23 3.11
CA GLN A 155 -4.39 -9.07 3.65
C GLN A 155 -5.21 -8.02 2.87
N LYS A 156 -4.57 -6.93 2.41
CA LYS A 156 -5.22 -5.95 1.53
C LYS A 156 -5.54 -6.56 0.16
N HIS A 157 -4.61 -7.32 -0.40
CA HIS A 157 -4.79 -7.98 -1.69
C HIS A 157 -5.91 -9.04 -1.65
N GLU A 158 -5.95 -9.88 -0.61
CA GLU A 158 -6.99 -10.89 -0.37
C GLU A 158 -8.39 -10.27 -0.33
N LYS A 159 -8.53 -9.08 0.28
CA LYS A 159 -9.80 -8.34 0.35
C LYS A 159 -10.10 -7.53 -0.92
N SER A 160 -9.14 -7.39 -1.82
CA SER A 160 -9.30 -6.61 -3.04
C SER A 160 -9.92 -7.45 -4.16
N ARG A 161 -10.51 -6.78 -5.15
CA ARG A 161 -10.89 -7.40 -6.43
C ARG A 161 -10.04 -6.90 -7.60
N ASN A 162 -8.83 -6.43 -7.30
CA ASN A 162 -7.96 -5.79 -8.29
C ASN A 162 -7.16 -6.82 -9.08
N HIS A 163 -7.87 -7.62 -9.87
CA HIS A 163 -7.31 -8.57 -10.84
C HIS A 163 -7.89 -8.27 -12.22
N PRO A 164 -7.18 -8.63 -13.30
CA PRO A 164 -7.72 -8.53 -14.65
C PRO A 164 -9.06 -9.28 -14.78
N ASP A 165 -9.95 -8.74 -15.58
CA ASP A 165 -11.18 -9.42 -15.96
C ASP A 165 -10.84 -10.68 -16.78
N ALA A 166 -11.66 -11.73 -16.66
CA ALA A 166 -11.49 -12.92 -17.47
C ALA A 166 -11.83 -12.62 -18.93
N THR A 167 -11.09 -13.23 -19.83
CA THR A 167 -11.37 -13.20 -21.27
C THR A 167 -11.74 -14.60 -21.76
N LEU A 168 -12.04 -14.73 -23.05
CA LEU A 168 -12.30 -16.04 -23.66
C LEU A 168 -11.06 -16.94 -23.70
N THR A 169 -9.86 -16.35 -23.58
CA THR A 169 -8.57 -17.05 -23.69
C THR A 169 -7.74 -17.01 -22.42
N GLU A 170 -7.98 -16.05 -21.53
CA GLU A 170 -7.21 -15.82 -20.32
C GLU A 170 -8.09 -15.82 -19.07
N LYS A 171 -7.57 -16.42 -17.98
CA LYS A 171 -8.28 -16.49 -16.71
C LYS A 171 -8.26 -15.12 -16.01
N GLY A 172 -9.34 -14.76 -15.33
CA GLY A 172 -9.49 -13.53 -14.55
C GLY A 172 -10.76 -13.54 -13.70
N PHE A 173 -11.17 -12.39 -13.18
CA PHE A 173 -12.45 -12.27 -12.47
C PHE A 173 -13.62 -12.04 -13.43
N THR A 174 -14.78 -12.57 -13.08
CA THR A 174 -16.02 -12.41 -13.85
C THR A 174 -17.13 -11.86 -12.96
N LYS A 175 -18.02 -11.08 -13.57
CA LYS A 175 -19.32 -10.73 -13.00
C LYS A 175 -20.33 -11.79 -13.44
N LEU A 176 -21.24 -12.17 -12.55
CA LEU A 176 -22.23 -13.21 -12.82
C LEU A 176 -23.60 -12.60 -13.09
N ASN A 177 -24.28 -13.08 -14.14
CA ASN A 177 -25.64 -12.66 -14.50
C ASN A 177 -26.56 -13.88 -14.61
N SER A 178 -27.77 -13.76 -14.07
CA SER A 178 -28.79 -14.83 -14.11
C SER A 178 -29.92 -14.59 -15.11
N ALA A 179 -29.85 -13.54 -15.92
CA ALA A 179 -30.79 -13.31 -17.02
C ALA A 179 -30.57 -14.34 -18.15
N ILE A 180 -31.65 -14.73 -18.84
CA ILE A 180 -31.64 -15.69 -19.97
C ILE A 180 -31.81 -15.03 -21.34
N ASN A 181 -31.90 -13.70 -21.38
CA ASN A 181 -32.12 -12.88 -22.58
C ASN A 181 -31.21 -11.63 -22.60
N SER A 182 -30.10 -11.67 -21.85
CA SER A 182 -29.14 -10.56 -21.80
C SER A 182 -28.24 -10.56 -23.04
N ASN A 183 -27.90 -9.38 -23.54
CA ASN A 183 -26.91 -9.17 -24.59
C ASN A 183 -25.55 -8.68 -24.04
N ASP A 184 -25.37 -8.72 -22.72
CA ASP A 184 -24.15 -8.27 -22.04
C ASP A 184 -23.01 -9.29 -22.21
N GLU A 185 -21.92 -8.88 -22.85
CA GLU A 185 -20.73 -9.70 -23.09
C GLU A 185 -19.68 -9.60 -21.97
N THR A 186 -19.91 -8.75 -20.96
CA THR A 186 -18.99 -8.53 -19.83
C THR A 186 -19.33 -9.37 -18.60
N THR A 187 -20.35 -10.24 -18.69
CA THR A 187 -20.83 -11.08 -17.60
C THR A 187 -20.91 -12.55 -18.01
N ALA A 188 -20.64 -13.46 -17.07
CA ALA A 188 -20.80 -14.89 -17.26
C ALA A 188 -22.18 -15.37 -16.77
N ALA A 189 -22.75 -16.36 -17.46
CA ALA A 189 -24.03 -16.96 -17.07
C ALA A 189 -23.90 -17.78 -15.78
N THR A 190 -24.90 -17.71 -14.91
CA THR A 190 -24.97 -18.56 -13.70
C THR A 190 -25.59 -19.93 -13.99
N PRO A 191 -25.35 -20.95 -13.14
CA PRO A 191 -26.11 -22.21 -13.19
C PRO A 191 -27.63 -22.01 -13.16
N LYS A 192 -28.11 -20.94 -12.50
CA LYS A 192 -29.52 -20.54 -12.49
C LYS A 192 -30.02 -20.12 -13.87
N ALA A 193 -29.27 -19.26 -14.59
CA ALA A 193 -29.61 -18.89 -15.97
C ALA A 193 -29.62 -20.12 -16.88
N VAL A 194 -28.59 -20.95 -16.81
CA VAL A 194 -28.48 -22.18 -17.61
C VAL A 194 -29.66 -23.11 -17.34
N LYS A 195 -30.03 -23.32 -16.08
CA LYS A 195 -31.18 -24.15 -15.71
C LYS A 195 -32.50 -23.57 -16.24
N ALA A 196 -32.72 -22.26 -16.08
CA ALA A 196 -33.93 -21.60 -16.56
C ALA A 196 -34.07 -21.70 -18.09
N ALA A 197 -32.98 -21.54 -18.84
CA ALA A 197 -32.97 -21.72 -20.29
C ALA A 197 -33.26 -23.18 -20.69
N TYR A 198 -32.67 -24.14 -19.99
CA TYR A 198 -32.90 -25.56 -20.21
C TYR A 198 -34.36 -25.97 -19.95
N ASP A 199 -34.95 -25.52 -18.84
CA ASP A 199 -36.35 -25.79 -18.49
C ASP A 199 -37.31 -25.16 -19.52
N ASN A 200 -37.03 -23.94 -19.96
CA ASN A 200 -37.78 -23.30 -21.05
C ASN A 200 -37.71 -24.12 -22.35
N ALA A 201 -36.53 -24.57 -22.77
CA ALA A 201 -36.36 -25.39 -23.96
C ALA A 201 -37.14 -26.72 -23.87
N ASN A 202 -37.07 -27.40 -22.73
CA ASN A 202 -37.83 -28.63 -22.51
C ASN A 202 -39.35 -28.41 -22.56
N SER A 203 -39.84 -27.27 -22.08
CA SER A 203 -41.27 -26.94 -22.15
C SER A 203 -41.77 -26.79 -23.59
N LYS A 204 -40.92 -26.30 -24.50
CA LYS A 204 -41.26 -26.13 -25.93
C LYS A 204 -41.19 -27.44 -26.73
N LEU A 205 -40.45 -28.43 -26.24
CA LEU A 205 -40.27 -29.75 -26.88
C LEU A 205 -41.22 -30.82 -26.32
N ALA A 206 -42.20 -30.43 -25.49
CA ALA A 206 -43.16 -31.35 -24.91
C ALA A 206 -44.02 -31.99 -26.02
N LYS A 207 -43.69 -33.23 -26.40
CA LYS A 207 -44.32 -33.98 -27.51
C LYS A 207 -45.84 -34.11 -27.40
N ASN A 208 -46.38 -34.07 -26.18
CA ASN A 208 -47.81 -34.07 -25.91
C ASN A 208 -48.52 -32.73 -26.22
N GLN A 209 -47.77 -31.68 -26.55
CA GLN A 209 -48.27 -30.35 -26.95
C GLN A 209 -47.99 -30.00 -28.42
N ASN A 210 -47.39 -30.92 -29.20
CA ASN A 210 -47.13 -30.68 -30.62
C ASN A 210 -48.45 -30.41 -31.37
N GLY A 211 -48.60 -29.18 -31.89
CA GLY A 211 -49.78 -28.74 -32.61
C GLY A 211 -50.95 -28.30 -31.72
N ALA A 212 -50.75 -28.16 -30.41
CA ALA A 212 -51.73 -27.55 -29.50
C ALA A 212 -51.95 -26.06 -29.79
N ASP A 213 -50.95 -25.41 -30.37
CA ASP A 213 -50.92 -24.02 -30.80
C ASP A 213 -51.47 -23.80 -32.22
N ILE A 214 -51.81 -24.86 -32.96
CA ILE A 214 -52.44 -24.76 -34.29
C ILE A 214 -53.91 -24.39 -34.11
N PRO A 215 -54.36 -23.18 -34.53
CA PRO A 215 -55.74 -22.74 -34.31
C PRO A 215 -56.75 -23.51 -35.16
N ASP A 216 -56.39 -23.85 -36.39
CA ASP A 216 -57.19 -24.69 -37.30
C ASP A 216 -56.34 -25.85 -37.84
N LYS A 217 -56.50 -27.00 -37.18
CA LYS A 217 -55.76 -28.22 -37.51
C LYS A 217 -56.13 -28.77 -38.88
N ASN A 218 -57.37 -28.58 -39.32
CA ASN A 218 -57.84 -29.10 -40.60
C ASN A 218 -57.24 -28.30 -41.76
N ALA A 219 -57.22 -26.97 -41.65
CA ALA A 219 -56.54 -26.12 -42.62
C ALA A 219 -55.03 -26.40 -42.68
N PHE A 220 -54.40 -26.63 -41.52
CA PHE A 220 -52.99 -27.00 -41.44
C PHE A 220 -52.68 -28.30 -42.20
N VAL A 221 -53.46 -29.37 -41.95
CA VAL A 221 -53.28 -30.66 -42.66
C VAL A 221 -53.49 -30.51 -44.17
N LYS A 222 -54.53 -29.78 -44.58
CA LYS A 222 -54.82 -29.50 -45.99
C LYS A 222 -53.66 -28.79 -46.71
N ASN A 223 -53.00 -27.84 -46.05
CA ASN A 223 -51.86 -27.11 -46.61
C ASN A 223 -50.60 -27.98 -46.76
N LEU A 224 -50.49 -29.07 -46.00
CA LEU A 224 -49.41 -30.04 -46.12
C LEU A 224 -49.67 -31.08 -47.22
N GLY A 225 -50.87 -31.13 -47.80
CA GLY A 225 -51.24 -32.13 -48.81
C GLY A 225 -51.34 -33.55 -48.26
N LEU A 226 -51.58 -33.69 -46.94
CA LEU A 226 -51.81 -34.94 -46.24
C LEU A 226 -53.29 -35.28 -46.13
#